data_AF-A0A2G5SEH5-F1
#
_entry.id   AF-A0A2G5SEH5-F1
#
_cell.length_a   1.000
_cell.length_b   1.000
_cell.length_c   1.000
_cell.angle_alpha   90.00
_cell.angle_beta   90.00
_cell.angle_gamma   90.00
#
_symmetry.space_group_name_H-M   'P 1'
#
loop_
_entity.id
_entity.type
_entity.pdbx_description
1 polymer ?
#
loop_
_entity_poly.entity_id
_entity_poly.type
_entity_poly.pdbx_seq_one_letter_code
_entity_poly.pdbx_strand_id
1 'polypeptide(L)'
;MRFYVVLELFEANLFDFIRTQDLQDKIKIKVENVLDGVSQGLAELHHCQITLNNLKPNNILLSRGNRNARVVVSDLGHSVKQPSQTGTPCDKDLEVFANIAQFCLVDAGKTAQNWEECIKKVYTRKVEVAKREQFLATS
;
A
#
# COMPACT_ATOMS: atom_id res chain seq x y z
N MET A 1 -0.14 30.04 6.10
CA MET A 1 -1.25 29.74 5.17
C MET A 1 -1.65 28.28 5.38
N ARG A 2 -2.93 27.97 5.59
CA ARG A 2 -3.42 26.59 5.79
C ARG A 2 -4.31 26.22 4.62
N PHE A 3 -4.11 25.02 4.07
CA PHE A 3 -4.97 24.44 3.06
C PHE A 3 -5.89 23.42 3.73
N TYR A 4 -7.18 23.50 3.42
CA TYR A 4 -8.18 22.55 3.90
C TYR A 4 -8.68 21.76 2.70
N VAL A 5 -8.59 20.44 2.78
CA VAL A 5 -9.09 19.53 1.75
C VAL A 5 -10.22 18.71 2.38
N VAL A 6 -11.40 18.74 1.74
CA VAL A 6 -12.56 17.96 2.17
C VAL A 6 -12.67 16.75 1.24
N LEU A 7 -12.74 15.55 1.83
CA LEU A 7 -12.77 14.27 1.12
C LEU A 7 -13.98 13.45 1.59
N GLU A 8 -14.31 12.42 0.81
CA GLU A 8 -15.29 11.42 1.21
C GLU A 8 -14.86 10.72 2.52
N LEU A 9 -15.82 10.46 3.41
CA LEU A 9 -15.58 9.74 4.65
C LEU A 9 -15.66 8.24 4.42
N PHE A 10 -14.64 7.52 4.87
CA PHE A 10 -14.58 6.06 4.86
C PHE A 10 -14.72 5.50 6.28
N GLU A 11 -15.13 4.24 6.37
CA GLU A 11 -15.44 3.59 7.64
C GLU A 11 -14.20 3.27 8.47
N ALA A 12 -13.14 2.83 7.79
CA ALA A 12 -11.87 2.45 8.41
C ALA A 12 -10.75 2.50 7.38
N ASN A 13 -9.50 2.53 7.86
CA ASN A 13 -8.36 2.10 7.08
C ASN A 13 -8.08 0.60 7.28
N LEU A 14 -7.31 0.00 6.38
CA LEU A 14 -7.00 -1.44 6.42
C LEU A 14 -6.25 -1.82 7.71
N PHE A 15 -5.41 -0.93 8.26
CA PHE A 15 -4.69 -1.16 9.51
C PHE A 15 -5.62 -1.34 10.72
N ASP A 16 -6.63 -0.49 10.86
CA ASP A 16 -7.60 -0.57 11.96
C ASP A 16 -8.54 -1.75 11.77
N PHE A 17 -8.93 -2.02 10.52
CA PHE A 17 -9.77 -3.16 10.16
C PHE A 17 -9.14 -4.50 10.56
N ILE A 18 -7.87 -4.75 10.21
CA ILE A 18 -7.21 -6.03 10.54
C ILE A 18 -7.04 -6.24 12.06
N ARG A 19 -7.19 -5.20 12.89
CA ARG A 19 -7.01 -5.27 14.35
C ARG A 19 -8.30 -5.32 15.13
N THR A 20 -9.44 -4.98 14.52
CA THR A 20 -10.67 -4.70 15.25
C THR A 20 -11.78 -5.62 14.80
N GLN A 21 -12.20 -6.54 15.68
CA GLN A 21 -13.28 -7.48 15.38
C GLN A 21 -14.58 -6.77 15.00
N ASP A 22 -14.95 -5.70 15.71
CA ASP A 22 -16.14 -4.91 15.40
C ASP A 22 -16.12 -4.33 13.97
N LEU A 23 -14.95 -3.98 13.45
CA LEU A 23 -14.81 -3.50 12.07
C LEU A 23 -14.91 -4.65 11.07
N GLN A 24 -14.38 -5.82 11.39
CA GLN A 24 -14.51 -7.04 10.56
C GLN A 24 -15.96 -7.58 10.54
N ASP A 25 -16.70 -7.34 11.61
CA ASP A 25 -18.11 -7.68 11.69
C ASP A 25 -18.96 -6.72 10.86
N LYS A 26 -18.62 -5.43 10.86
CA LYS A 26 -19.32 -4.39 10.09
C LYS A 26 -18.97 -4.35 8.60
N ILE A 27 -17.70 -4.58 8.26
CA ILE A 27 -17.18 -4.45 6.90
C ILE A 27 -16.93 -5.86 6.35
N LYS A 28 -17.83 -6.33 5.49
CA LYS A 28 -17.67 -7.62 4.83
C LYS A 28 -16.86 -7.46 3.57
N ILE A 29 -15.57 -7.73 3.68
CA ILE A 29 -14.61 -7.64 2.58
C ILE A 29 -13.69 -8.85 2.58
N LYS A 30 -13.36 -9.35 1.38
CA LYS A 30 -12.40 -10.42 1.21
C LYS A 30 -11.05 -9.89 0.77
N VAL A 31 -10.00 -10.69 0.95
CA VAL A 31 -8.63 -10.32 0.58
C VAL A 31 -8.53 -9.98 -0.91
N GLU A 32 -9.20 -10.74 -1.79
CA GLU A 32 -9.22 -10.46 -3.22
C GLU A 32 -9.73 -9.05 -3.54
N ASN A 33 -10.75 -8.57 -2.81
CA ASN A 33 -11.29 -7.23 -3.04
C ASN A 33 -10.30 -6.13 -2.61
N VAL A 34 -9.50 -6.39 -1.57
CA VAL A 34 -8.44 -5.48 -1.15
C VAL A 34 -7.35 -5.40 -2.21
N LEU A 35 -6.92 -6.55 -2.75
CA LEU A 35 -5.89 -6.61 -3.78
C LEU A 35 -6.36 -5.95 -5.08
N ASP A 36 -7.60 -6.21 -5.51
CA ASP A 36 -8.19 -5.60 -6.70
C ASP A 36 -8.27 -4.08 -6.57
N GLY A 37 -8.79 -3.57 -5.44
CA GLY A 37 -8.96 -2.14 -5.26
C GLY A 37 -7.64 -1.37 -5.15
N VAL A 38 -6.63 -1.95 -4.48
CA VAL A 38 -5.28 -1.35 -4.45
C VAL A 38 -4.65 -1.39 -5.83
N SER A 39 -4.76 -2.51 -6.56
CA SER A 39 -4.22 -2.63 -7.93
C SER A 39 -4.83 -1.59 -8.86
N GLN A 40 -6.16 -1.43 -8.82
CA GLN A 40 -6.85 -0.43 -9.64
C GLN A 40 -6.40 0.99 -9.28
N GLY A 41 -6.29 1.31 -7.98
CA GLY A 41 -5.81 2.61 -7.53
C GLY A 41 -4.40 2.93 -8.01
N LEU A 42 -3.49 1.95 -7.95
CA LEU A 42 -2.12 2.10 -8.47
C LEU A 42 -2.11 2.27 -10.00
N ALA A 43 -2.89 1.48 -10.73
CA ALA A 43 -2.98 1.56 -12.19
C ALA A 43 -3.42 2.96 -12.66
N GLU A 44 -4.43 3.55 -12.01
CA GLU A 44 -4.89 4.92 -12.30
C GLU A 44 -3.82 5.97 -12.01
N LEU A 45 -3.13 5.87 -10.87
CA LEU A 45 -2.02 6.76 -10.54
C LEU A 45 -0.89 6.65 -11.55
N HIS A 46 -0.52 5.43 -11.93
CA HIS A 46 0.53 5.16 -12.92
C HIS A 46 0.15 5.67 -14.30
N HIS A 47 -1.11 5.54 -14.71
CA HIS A 47 -1.63 6.16 -15.93
C HIS A 47 -1.45 7.68 -15.92
N CYS A 48 -1.63 8.31 -14.76
CA CYS A 48 -1.41 9.74 -14.55
C CYS A 48 0.07 10.13 -14.34
N GLN A 49 1.00 9.17 -14.45
CA GLN A 49 2.43 9.33 -14.14
C GLN A 49 2.66 9.79 -12.69
N ILE A 50 1.88 9.28 -11.73
CA ILE A 50 2.01 9.59 -10.31
C ILE A 50 2.51 8.35 -9.58
N THR A 51 3.58 8.48 -8.79
CA THR A 51 4.07 7.41 -7.90
C THR A 51 3.48 7.58 -6.49
N LEU A 52 3.03 6.48 -5.89
CA LEU A 52 2.48 6.45 -4.53
C LEU A 52 3.55 6.03 -3.51
N ASN A 53 4.32 7.00 -3.03
CA ASN A 53 5.49 6.75 -2.18
C ASN A 53 5.19 6.29 -0.74
N ASN A 54 3.93 6.23 -0.33
CA ASN A 54 3.49 5.96 1.04
C ASN A 54 2.43 4.85 1.10
N LEU A 55 2.45 3.90 0.17
CA LEU A 55 1.55 2.76 0.18
C LEU A 55 1.77 1.91 1.46
N LYS A 56 0.77 1.89 2.33
CA LYS A 56 0.74 1.15 3.60
C LYS A 56 -0.72 0.90 4.03
N PRO A 57 -1.00 -0.05 4.94
CA PRO A 57 -2.36 -0.35 5.39
C PRO A 57 -3.14 0.87 5.93
N ASN A 58 -2.47 1.83 6.57
CA ASN A 58 -3.12 3.06 7.04
C ASN A 58 -3.64 3.96 5.91
N ASN A 59 -3.06 3.83 4.71
CA ASN A 59 -3.40 4.62 3.53
C ASN A 59 -4.26 3.83 2.54
N ILE A 60 -4.87 2.74 3.00
CA ILE A 60 -5.85 1.96 2.26
C ILE A 60 -7.17 2.10 3.02
N LEU A 61 -8.16 2.72 2.41
CA LEU A 61 -9.45 3.02 3.03
C LEU A 61 -10.51 2.02 2.59
N LEU A 62 -11.40 1.68 3.51
CA LEU A 62 -12.47 0.71 3.36
C LEU A 62 -13.82 1.39 3.58
N SER A 63 -14.72 1.30 2.61
CA SER A 63 -16.09 1.82 2.76
C SER A 63 -17.00 0.79 3.43
N ARG A 64 -18.10 1.26 4.04
CA ARG A 64 -19.20 0.37 4.39
C ARG A 64 -19.84 -0.20 3.12
N GLY A 65 -19.96 -1.53 3.05
CA GLY A 65 -20.67 -2.20 1.98
C GLY A 65 -21.15 -3.57 2.42
N ASN A 66 -22.47 -3.82 2.36
CA ASN A 66 -23.06 -5.12 2.68
C ASN A 66 -22.67 -6.22 1.67
N ARG A 67 -22.23 -5.86 0.46
CA ARG A 67 -21.82 -6.80 -0.60
C ARG A 67 -20.60 -6.38 -1.41
N ASN A 68 -20.30 -5.07 -1.51
CA ASN A 68 -19.16 -4.52 -2.25
C ASN A 68 -18.50 -3.39 -1.45
N ALA A 69 -17.76 -3.72 -0.38
CA ALA A 69 -16.93 -2.71 0.28
C ALA A 69 -15.90 -2.17 -0.71
N ARG A 70 -15.83 -0.84 -0.87
CA ARG A 70 -14.87 -0.20 -1.77
C ARG A 70 -13.52 -0.08 -1.06
N VAL A 71 -12.46 -0.38 -1.80
CA VAL A 71 -11.07 -0.24 -1.35
C VAL A 71 -10.43 0.87 -2.16
N VAL A 72 -9.84 1.85 -1.48
CA VAL A 72 -9.25 3.03 -2.12
C VAL A 72 -7.89 3.32 -1.52
N VAL A 73 -6.90 3.61 -2.37
CA VAL A 73 -5.61 4.16 -1.93
C VAL A 73 -5.78 5.65 -1.62
N SER A 74 -5.21 6.11 -0.51
CA SER A 74 -5.37 7.47 -0.01
C SER A 74 -4.03 8.13 0.32
N ASP A 75 -4.10 9.40 0.75
CA ASP A 75 -2.95 10.20 1.19
C ASP A 75 -1.90 10.36 0.09
N LEU A 76 -2.16 11.30 -0.84
CA LEU A 76 -1.22 11.65 -1.91
C LEU A 76 -0.23 12.75 -1.50
N GLY A 77 -0.11 13.07 -0.21
CA GLY A 77 0.72 14.20 0.28
C GLY A 77 2.21 14.03 -0.03
N HIS A 78 2.66 12.80 -0.25
CA HIS A 78 4.04 12.44 -0.60
C HIS A 78 4.19 11.93 -2.05
N SER A 79 3.12 11.99 -2.84
CA SER A 79 3.12 11.52 -4.22
C SER A 79 3.87 12.49 -5.12
N VAL A 80 4.54 11.93 -6.13
CA VAL A 80 5.35 12.71 -7.08
C VAL A 80 4.88 12.41 -8.49
N LYS A 81 4.65 13.47 -9.27
CA LYS A 81 4.43 13.34 -10.71
C LYS A 81 5.77 13.08 -11.39
N GLN A 82 5.87 11.97 -12.08
CA GLN A 82 7.05 11.55 -12.81
C GLN A 82 7.10 12.32 -14.14
N PRO A 83 8.26 12.92 -14.50
CA PRO A 83 8.46 13.42 -15.84
C PRO A 83 8.39 12.26 -16.83
N SER A 84 7.75 12.48 -17.97
CA SER A 84 7.46 11.47 -18.99
C SER A 84 8.70 10.61 -19.32
N GLN A 85 8.61 9.32 -18.94
CA GLN A 85 9.51 8.21 -19.27
C GLN A 85 11.01 8.51 -19.31
N THR A 86 11.64 8.53 -18.13
CA THR A 86 13.04 8.08 -17.99
C THR A 86 13.08 6.86 -17.07
N GLY A 87 13.12 5.67 -17.67
CA GLY A 87 13.85 4.51 -17.15
C GLY A 87 13.31 3.72 -15.96
N THR A 88 12.84 4.32 -14.86
CA THR A 88 12.35 3.52 -13.69
C THR A 88 11.78 4.42 -12.58
N PRO A 89 10.45 4.39 -12.32
CA PRO A 89 9.95 4.33 -10.94
C PRO A 89 8.53 3.71 -10.72
N CYS A 90 7.97 2.91 -11.65
CA CYS A 90 6.72 2.16 -11.40
C CYS A 90 6.92 0.89 -10.55
N ASP A 91 8.11 0.30 -10.59
CA ASP A 91 8.38 -1.00 -9.96
C ASP A 91 8.29 -0.95 -8.43
N LYS A 92 8.53 0.22 -7.81
CA LYS A 92 8.51 0.35 -6.35
C LYS A 92 7.10 0.19 -5.78
N ASP A 93 6.11 0.77 -6.41
CA ASP A 93 4.71 0.66 -5.98
C ASP A 93 4.22 -0.77 -6.15
N LEU A 94 4.61 -1.42 -7.26
CA LEU A 94 4.30 -2.82 -7.53
C LEU A 94 5.00 -3.77 -6.55
N GLU A 95 6.23 -3.46 -6.15
CA GLU A 95 6.96 -4.24 -5.15
C GLU A 95 6.35 -4.08 -3.75
N VAL A 96 5.95 -2.87 -3.36
CA VAL A 96 5.24 -2.63 -2.11
C VAL A 96 3.86 -3.31 -2.15
N PHE A 97 3.17 -3.27 -3.28
CA PHE A 97 1.93 -4.01 -3.49
C PHE A 97 2.12 -5.53 -3.35
N ALA A 98 3.18 -6.10 -3.95
CA ALA A 98 3.50 -7.52 -3.81
C ALA A 98 3.74 -7.89 -2.33
N ASN A 99 4.37 -7.00 -1.55
CA ASN A 99 4.53 -7.19 -0.11
C ASN A 99 3.19 -7.13 0.65
N ILE A 100 2.27 -6.25 0.25
CA ILE A 100 0.90 -6.22 0.80
C ILE A 100 0.16 -7.51 0.45
N ALA A 101 0.22 -7.95 -0.80
CA ALA A 101 -0.38 -9.20 -1.25
C ALA A 101 0.16 -10.39 -0.46
N GLN A 102 1.49 -10.48 -0.31
CA GLN A 102 2.11 -11.51 0.51
C GLN A 102 1.71 -11.40 1.98
N PHE A 103 1.60 -10.19 2.54
CA PHE A 103 1.14 -10.01 3.91
C PHE A 103 -0.30 -10.51 4.09
N CYS A 104 -1.21 -10.11 3.20
CA CYS A 104 -2.62 -10.48 3.23
C CYS A 104 -2.86 -11.97 2.95
N LEU A 105 -2.03 -12.61 2.14
CA LEU A 105 -2.21 -14.01 1.72
C LEU A 105 -1.55 -15.03 2.65
N VAL A 106 -0.55 -14.65 3.45
CA VAL A 106 0.34 -15.64 4.09
C VAL A 106 -0.09 -16.10 5.50
N ASP A 107 -1.07 -15.52 6.18
CA ASP A 107 -1.71 -16.21 7.33
C ASP A 107 -2.95 -15.48 7.87
N ALA A 108 -3.92 -16.23 8.40
CA ALA A 108 -5.13 -15.68 9.03
C ALA A 108 -4.88 -15.09 10.44
N GLY A 109 -3.64 -15.12 10.93
CA GLY A 109 -3.25 -14.63 12.27
C GLY A 109 -2.26 -13.47 12.29
N LYS A 110 -1.89 -12.89 11.14
CA LYS A 110 -0.92 -11.77 11.10
C LYS A 110 -1.55 -10.46 11.55
N THR A 111 -0.86 -9.78 12.46
CA THR A 111 -1.25 -8.49 13.02
C THR A 111 -0.52 -7.33 12.32
N ALA A 112 -0.99 -6.11 12.53
CA ALA A 112 -0.31 -4.88 12.14
C ALA A 112 1.17 -4.77 12.59
N GLN A 113 1.56 -5.35 13.73
CA GLN A 113 2.97 -5.38 14.14
C GLN A 113 3.82 -6.23 13.19
N ASN A 114 3.24 -7.32 12.66
CA ASN A 114 3.90 -8.14 11.66
C ASN A 114 4.10 -7.40 10.34
N TRP A 115 3.25 -6.42 10.00
CA TRP A 115 3.45 -5.57 8.84
C TRP A 115 4.70 -4.69 8.98
N GLU A 116 4.88 -4.01 10.11
CA GLU A 116 6.07 -3.19 10.33
C GLU A 116 7.37 -4.00 10.32
N GLU A 117 7.36 -5.21 10.90
CA GLU A 117 8.48 -6.14 10.81
C GLU A 117 8.73 -6.61 9.37
N CYS A 118 7.68 -6.87 8.61
CA CYS A 118 7.79 -7.29 7.21
C CYS A 118 8.43 -6.18 6.37
N ILE A 119 7.96 -4.94 6.52
CA ILE A 119 8.53 -3.75 5.89
C ILE A 119 10.00 -3.57 6.30
N LYS A 120 10.33 -3.66 7.60
CA LYS A 120 11.72 -3.56 8.07
C LYS A 120 12.62 -4.60 7.39
N LYS A 121 12.20 -5.86 7.35
CA LYS A 121 12.97 -6.94 6.69
C LYS A 121 13.20 -6.64 5.21
N VAL A 122 12.19 -6.14 4.50
CA VAL A 122 12.30 -5.76 3.07
C VAL A 122 13.32 -4.64 2.88
N TYR A 123 13.24 -3.57 3.68
CA TYR A 123 14.20 -2.46 3.62
C TYR A 123 15.62 -2.90 3.98
N THR A 124 15.81 -3.73 5.01
CA THR A 124 17.13 -4.26 5.40
C THR A 124 17.74 -5.10 4.28
N ARG A 125 16.96 -6.00 3.67
CA ARG A 125 17.43 -6.81 2.53
C ARG A 125 17.89 -5.95 1.36
N LYS A 126 17.17 -4.87 1.05
CA LYS A 126 17.55 -3.93 -0.02
C LYS A 126 18.87 -3.24 0.25
N VAL A 127 19.12 -2.82 1.49
CA VAL A 127 20.39 -2.19 1.88
C VAL A 127 21.56 -3.18 1.74
N GLU A 128 21.35 -4.46 2.08
CA GLU A 128 22.36 -5.50 1.92
C GLU A 128 22.66 -5.82 0.46
N VAL A 129 21.62 -5.91 -0.40
CA VAL A 129 21.78 -6.14 -1.84
C VAL A 129 22.50 -4.97 -2.51
N ALA A 130 22.09 -3.73 -2.23
CA ALA A 130 22.73 -2.53 -2.77
C ALA A 130 24.21 -2.41 -2.36
N LYS A 131 24.55 -2.80 -1.12
CA LYS A 131 25.95 -2.86 -0.65
C LYS A 131 26.76 -3.93 -1.38
N ARG A 132 26.17 -5.09 -1.68
CA ARG A 132 26.85 -6.14 -2.45
C ARG A 132 27.09 -5.73 -3.90
N GLU A 133 26.11 -5.09 -4.53
CA GLU A 133 26.24 -4.61 -5.92
C GLU A 133 27.28 -3.49 -6.04
N GLN A 134 27.33 -2.56 -5.07
CA GLN A 134 28.40 -1.56 -5.01
C GLN A 134 29.78 -2.19 -4.82
N PHE A 135 29.91 -3.19 -3.95
CA PHE A 135 31.18 -3.87 -3.71
C PHE A 135 31.70 -4.59 -4.97
N LEU A 136 30.81 -5.25 -5.72
CA LEU A 136 31.12 -5.93 -6.98
C LEU A 136 31.42 -4.97 -8.14
N ALA A 137 30.91 -3.73 -8.12
CA ALA A 137 31.18 -2.72 -9.14
C ALA A 137 32.50 -1.95 -8.93
N THR A 138 33.12 -2.08 -7.75
CA THR A 138 34.41 -1.45 -7.40
C THR A 138 35.57 -2.43 -7.28
N SER A 139 35.35 -3.72 -7.57
CA SER A 139 36.39 -4.77 -7.62
C SER A 139 36.69 -5.15 -9.07
#